data_AF-T0ZSZ7-F1
#
_entry.id   AF-T0ZSZ7-F1
#
_cell.length_a   1.000
_cell.length_b   1.000
_cell.length_c   1.000
_cell.angle_alpha   90.00
_cell.angle_beta   90.00
_cell.angle_gamma   90.00
#
_symmetry.space_group_name_H-M   'P 1'
#
loop_
_entity.id
_entity.type
_entity.pdbx_description
1 polymer ?
#
loop_
_entity_poly.entity_id
_entity_poly.type
_entity_poly.pdbx_seq_one_letter_code
_entity_poly.pdbx_strand_id
1 'polypeptide(L)'
;EGDTENATLVTDLLVGLRDRGLDVTRPILCVLDGAKALSAGVKAVFDHPVIARCQLHKIRNVKSYLPDKVAKVVERRMRSAYANPDPLAGQGDLEALAKELDHSHPGAAGSLREGLTETFTVARLKVPSTLARTLSSTNAVESMIEICRDHSCNVKRWESGTMAL
;
A
#
# COMPACT_ATOMS: atom_id res chain seq x y z
N GLU A 1 -6.42 7.30 -20.05
CA GLU A 1 -7.58 8.00 -19.47
C GLU A 1 -7.93 7.56 -18.05
N GLY A 2 -7.85 6.28 -17.67
CA GLY A 2 -8.28 5.83 -16.33
C GLY A 2 -7.52 6.35 -15.09
N ASP A 3 -6.24 6.70 -15.18
CA ASP A 3 -5.47 7.18 -14.01
C ASP A 3 -5.90 8.58 -13.54
N THR A 4 -6.23 9.47 -14.49
CA THR A 4 -6.73 10.82 -14.21
C THR A 4 -8.15 10.80 -13.64
N GLU A 5 -9.03 9.94 -14.19
CA GLU A 5 -10.39 9.78 -13.68
C GLU A 5 -10.40 9.24 -12.24
N ASN A 6 -9.51 8.29 -11.95
CA ASN A 6 -9.34 7.77 -10.60
C ASN A 6 -8.79 8.82 -9.63
N ALA A 7 -7.90 9.71 -10.07
CA ALA A 7 -7.37 10.76 -9.20
C ALA A 7 -8.43 11.80 -8.80
N THR A 8 -9.30 12.20 -9.74
CA THR A 8 -10.45 13.08 -9.44
C THR A 8 -11.37 12.42 -8.43
N LEU A 9 -11.78 11.17 -8.66
CA LEU A 9 -12.70 10.45 -7.78
C LEU A 9 -12.15 10.27 -6.36
N VAL A 10 -10.85 9.96 -6.23
CA VAL A 10 -10.19 9.89 -4.92
C VAL A 10 -10.20 11.25 -4.23
N THR A 11 -9.88 12.31 -4.97
CA THR A 11 -9.82 13.68 -4.41
C THR A 11 -11.20 14.11 -3.90
N ASP A 12 -12.25 13.88 -4.67
CA ASP A 12 -13.63 14.19 -4.30
C ASP A 12 -14.06 13.42 -3.04
N LEU A 13 -13.69 12.14 -2.93
CA LEU A 13 -13.95 11.34 -1.72
C LEU A 13 -13.28 11.95 -0.48
N LEU A 14 -12.00 12.33 -0.59
CA LEU A 14 -11.23 12.89 0.52
C LEU A 14 -11.72 14.29 0.91
N VAL A 15 -12.08 15.12 -0.08
CA VAL A 15 -12.76 16.41 0.14
C VAL A 15 -14.09 16.18 0.88
N GLY A 16 -14.88 15.20 0.47
CA GLY A 16 -16.12 14.85 1.16
C GLY A 16 -15.90 14.38 2.61
N LEU A 17 -14.76 13.76 2.95
CA LEU A 17 -14.42 13.44 4.35
C LEU A 17 -14.08 14.70 5.15
N ARG A 18 -13.29 15.62 4.58
CA ARG A 18 -12.99 16.92 5.18
C ARG A 18 -14.26 17.70 5.47
N ASP A 19 -15.15 17.80 4.50
CA ASP A 19 -16.39 18.57 4.61
C ASP A 19 -17.35 17.94 5.63
N ARG A 20 -17.18 16.65 5.95
CA ARG A 20 -17.88 15.93 7.03
C ARG A 20 -17.17 16.00 8.39
N GLY A 21 -16.11 16.79 8.51
CA GLY A 21 -15.44 17.10 9.78
C GLY A 21 -14.13 16.37 10.04
N LEU A 22 -13.56 15.66 9.05
CA LEU A 22 -12.18 15.18 9.18
C LEU A 22 -11.22 16.38 9.14
N ASP A 23 -10.46 16.58 10.23
CA ASP A 23 -9.45 17.63 10.29
C ASP A 23 -8.20 17.26 9.47
N VAL A 24 -8.13 17.78 8.24
CA VAL A 24 -7.04 17.52 7.29
C VAL A 24 -5.80 18.40 7.50
N THR A 25 -5.84 19.32 8.47
CA THR A 25 -4.75 20.26 8.76
C THR A 25 -3.68 19.65 9.66
N ARG A 26 -4.03 18.58 10.39
CA ARG A 26 -3.11 17.88 11.29
C ARG A 26 -2.32 16.80 10.53
N PRO A 27 -1.13 16.41 11.04
CA PRO A 27 -0.43 15.25 10.53
C PRO A 27 -1.28 13.99 10.63
N ILE A 28 -1.57 13.37 9.49
CA ILE A 28 -2.37 12.14 9.39
C ILE A 28 -1.55 11.07 8.67
N LEU A 29 -1.53 9.87 9.26
CA LEU A 29 -0.96 8.69 8.63
C LEU A 29 -1.94 8.13 7.59
N CYS A 30 -1.52 8.12 6.32
CA CYS A 30 -2.27 7.53 5.22
C CYS A 30 -1.55 6.24 4.78
N VAL A 31 -2.14 5.08 5.10
CA VAL A 31 -1.62 3.77 4.68
C VAL A 31 -2.25 3.37 3.35
N LEU A 32 -1.44 3.32 2.29
CA LEU A 32 -1.90 3.09 0.92
C LEU A 32 -1.38 1.74 0.39
N ASP A 33 -2.10 1.15 -0.55
CA ASP A 33 -1.73 -0.08 -1.27
C ASP A 33 -0.78 0.17 -2.45
N GLY A 34 -0.71 1.43 -2.92
CA GLY A 34 0.17 1.88 -3.98
C GLY A 34 -0.41 2.58 -5.17
N ALA A 35 -1.72 2.80 -5.22
CA ALA A 35 -2.29 3.50 -6.35
C ALA A 35 -1.74 4.94 -6.42
N LYS A 36 -1.21 5.33 -7.58
CA LYS A 36 -0.70 6.69 -7.81
C LYS A 36 -1.79 7.74 -7.60
N ALA A 37 -3.02 7.43 -8.03
CA ALA A 37 -4.20 8.26 -7.80
C ALA A 37 -4.47 8.49 -6.30
N LEU A 38 -4.33 7.46 -5.46
CA LEU A 38 -4.47 7.59 -4.00
C LEU A 38 -3.41 8.52 -3.41
N SER A 39 -2.14 8.33 -3.79
CA SER A 39 -1.05 9.20 -3.31
C SER A 39 -1.26 10.65 -3.75
N ALA A 40 -1.71 10.87 -4.99
CA ALA A 40 -1.99 12.21 -5.51
C ALA A 40 -3.15 12.88 -4.76
N GLY A 41 -4.28 12.20 -4.58
CA GLY A 41 -5.43 12.76 -3.85
C GLY A 41 -5.10 13.05 -2.38
N VAL A 42 -4.35 12.17 -1.70
CA VAL A 42 -3.89 12.41 -0.33
C VAL A 42 -3.03 13.68 -0.25
N LYS A 43 -2.07 13.84 -1.17
CA LYS A 43 -1.21 15.03 -1.22
C LYS A 43 -1.96 16.30 -1.60
N ALA A 44 -3.10 16.18 -2.30
CA ALA A 44 -3.91 17.31 -2.70
C ALA A 44 -4.84 17.82 -1.57
N VAL A 45 -5.26 16.93 -0.67
CA VAL A 45 -6.31 17.26 0.33
C VAL A 45 -5.76 17.45 1.74
N PHE A 46 -4.69 16.74 2.13
CA PHE A 46 -4.11 16.84 3.47
C PHE A 46 -2.92 17.79 3.49
N ASP A 47 -2.82 18.64 4.52
CA ASP A 47 -1.74 19.62 4.65
C ASP A 47 -0.40 18.95 5.01
N HIS A 48 -0.46 17.90 5.82
CA HIS A 48 0.70 17.21 6.38
C HIS A 48 0.59 15.67 6.30
N PRO A 49 0.43 15.08 5.10
CA PRO A 49 0.24 13.65 4.97
C PRO A 49 1.53 12.88 5.28
N VAL A 50 1.43 11.91 6.18
CA VAL A 50 2.46 10.91 6.43
C VAL A 50 2.08 9.66 5.65
N ILE A 51 2.68 9.44 4.48
CA ILE A 51 2.31 8.32 3.61
C ILE A 51 3.10 7.07 3.98
N ALA A 52 2.39 5.98 4.22
CA ALA A 52 2.95 4.65 4.39
C ALA A 52 2.45 3.72 3.30
N ARG A 53 3.32 2.82 2.84
CA ARG A 53 2.98 1.79 1.85
C ARG A 53 2.78 0.45 2.56
N CYS A 54 1.65 -0.19 2.29
CA CYS A 54 1.32 -1.51 2.84
C CYS A 54 2.39 -2.55 2.46
N GLN A 55 3.05 -3.14 3.47
CA GLN A 55 4.13 -4.10 3.26
C GLN A 55 3.63 -5.40 2.63
N LEU A 56 2.39 -5.82 2.95
CA LEU A 56 1.79 -7.04 2.39
C LEU A 56 1.51 -6.90 0.90
N HIS A 57 0.89 -5.79 0.49
CA HIS A 57 0.70 -5.50 -0.93
C HIS A 57 2.02 -5.37 -1.66
N LYS A 58 3.03 -4.76 -1.01
CA LYS A 58 4.36 -4.69 -1.60
C LYS A 58 4.97 -6.07 -1.85
N ILE A 59 4.92 -6.97 -0.87
CA ILE A 59 5.40 -8.34 -1.02
C ILE A 59 4.65 -9.06 -2.16
N ARG A 60 3.31 -8.95 -2.22
CA ARG A 60 2.50 -9.55 -3.30
C ARG A 60 2.90 -9.01 -4.67
N ASN A 61 3.04 -7.69 -4.80
CA ASN A 61 3.43 -7.02 -6.04
C ASN A 61 4.84 -7.40 -6.50
N VAL A 62 5.78 -7.65 -5.59
CA VAL A 62 7.13 -8.10 -5.98
C VAL A 62 7.09 -9.57 -6.41
N LYS A 63 6.38 -10.41 -5.65
CA LYS A 63 6.25 -11.85 -5.93
C LYS A 63 5.62 -12.15 -7.29
N SER A 64 4.68 -11.32 -7.76
CA SER A 64 4.02 -11.53 -9.06
C SER A 64 4.96 -11.48 -10.26
N TYR A 65 6.16 -10.93 -10.11
CA TYR A 65 7.19 -10.87 -11.15
C TYR A 65 8.20 -12.03 -11.06
N LEU A 66 8.00 -12.97 -10.13
CA LEU A 66 9.00 -13.98 -9.77
C LEU A 66 8.43 -15.40 -9.91
N PRO A 67 9.22 -16.37 -10.38
CA PRO A 67 8.89 -17.78 -10.26
C PRO A 67 8.73 -18.19 -8.79
N ASP A 68 7.83 -19.12 -8.47
CA ASP A 68 7.45 -19.49 -7.09
C ASP A 68 8.62 -19.76 -6.14
N LYS A 69 9.65 -20.48 -6.61
CA LYS A 69 10.84 -20.79 -5.79
C LYS A 69 11.62 -19.52 -5.41
N VAL A 70 11.79 -18.61 -6.36
CA VAL A 70 12.47 -17.32 -6.15
C VAL A 70 11.61 -16.41 -5.28
N ALA A 71 10.29 -16.35 -5.56
CA ALA A 71 9.32 -15.56 -4.81
C ALA A 71 9.34 -15.87 -3.31
N LYS A 72 9.45 -17.15 -2.92
CA LYS A 72 9.55 -17.56 -1.50
C LYS A 72 10.82 -17.02 -0.82
N VAL A 73 11.96 -17.06 -1.51
CA VAL A 73 13.24 -16.55 -0.98
C VAL A 73 13.19 -15.03 -0.83
N VAL A 74 12.68 -14.34 -1.86
CA VAL A 74 12.53 -12.88 -1.86
C VAL A 74 11.57 -12.43 -0.76
N GLU A 75 10.41 -13.09 -0.60
CA GLU A 75 9.47 -12.79 0.47
C GLU A 75 10.10 -12.89 1.86
N ARG A 76 10.86 -13.97 2.12
CA ARG A 76 11.55 -14.15 3.41
C ARG A 76 12.53 -13.01 3.69
N ARG A 77 13.32 -12.62 2.68
CA ARG A 77 14.25 -11.49 2.80
C ARG A 77 13.52 -10.17 3.02
N MET A 78 12.42 -9.95 2.32
CA MET A 78 11.60 -8.76 2.52
C MET A 78 11.04 -8.65 3.94
N ARG A 79 10.49 -9.74 4.46
CA ARG A 79 9.98 -9.79 5.85
C ARG A 79 11.10 -9.57 6.88
N SER A 80 12.29 -10.12 6.64
CA SER A 80 13.46 -9.91 7.50
C SER A 80 13.87 -8.43 7.54
N ALA A 81 13.92 -7.78 6.37
CA ALA A 81 14.26 -6.36 6.28
C ALA A 81 13.23 -5.47 6.98
N TYR A 82 11.93 -5.75 6.84
CA TYR A 82 10.88 -5.03 7.55
C TYR A 82 10.88 -5.25 9.07
N ALA A 83 11.41 -6.38 9.54
CA ALA A 83 11.58 -6.67 10.96
C ALA A 83 12.87 -6.08 11.54
N ASN A 84 13.72 -5.46 10.73
CA ASN A 84 14.97 -4.85 11.19
C ASN A 84 14.65 -3.71 12.18
N PRO A 85 15.23 -3.71 13.40
CA PRO A 85 15.01 -2.65 14.38
C PRO A 85 15.57 -1.29 13.93
N ASP A 86 16.49 -1.27 12.96
CA ASP A 86 16.94 -0.07 12.27
C ASP A 86 16.24 0.02 10.89
N PRO A 87 15.27 0.93 10.72
CA PRO A 87 14.56 1.12 9.45
C PRO A 87 15.46 1.60 8.30
N LEU A 88 16.62 2.23 8.59
CA LEU A 88 17.57 2.63 7.54
C LEU A 88 18.34 1.41 7.04
N ALA A 89 18.81 0.57 7.95
CA ALA A 89 19.46 -0.70 7.59
C ALA A 89 18.50 -1.61 6.83
N GLY A 90 17.26 -1.77 7.30
CA GLY A 90 16.23 -2.54 6.60
C GLY A 90 15.92 -2.01 5.20
N GLN A 91 15.88 -0.68 5.01
CA GLN A 91 15.73 -0.11 3.67
C GLN A 91 16.93 -0.46 2.78
N GLY A 92 18.15 -0.34 3.30
CA GLY A 92 19.38 -0.74 2.59
C GLY A 92 19.38 -2.21 2.18
N ASP A 93 18.89 -3.11 3.04
CA ASP A 93 18.75 -4.54 2.72
C ASP A 93 17.82 -4.77 1.52
N LEU A 94 16.73 -4.00 1.41
CA LEU A 94 15.82 -4.07 0.27
C LEU A 94 16.37 -3.44 -1.00
N GLU A 95 17.15 -2.38 -0.88
CA GLU A 95 17.87 -1.79 -2.03
C GLU A 95 18.92 -2.77 -2.58
N ALA A 96 19.66 -3.44 -1.71
CA ALA A 96 20.60 -4.49 -2.09
C ALA A 96 19.90 -5.67 -2.77
N LEU A 97 18.77 -6.13 -2.20
CA LEU A 97 17.95 -7.17 -2.81
C LEU A 97 17.42 -6.76 -4.19
N ALA A 98 16.98 -5.51 -4.37
CA ALA A 98 16.55 -5.01 -5.68
C ALA A 98 17.71 -5.04 -6.69
N LYS A 99 18.92 -4.67 -6.27
CA LYS A 99 20.13 -4.70 -7.12
C LYS A 99 20.49 -6.12 -7.56
N GLU A 100 20.37 -7.10 -6.66
CA GLU A 100 20.59 -8.51 -7.01
C GLU A 100 19.57 -9.02 -8.05
N LEU A 101 18.34 -8.51 -8.00
CA LEU A 101 17.25 -8.90 -8.91
C LEU A 101 17.32 -8.19 -10.27
N ASP A 102 18.10 -7.11 -10.44
CA ASP A 102 18.07 -6.28 -11.65
C ASP A 102 18.30 -7.05 -12.94
N HIS A 103 19.25 -7.98 -12.93
CA HIS A 103 19.63 -8.69 -14.14
C HIS A 103 18.62 -9.79 -14.51
N SER A 104 18.22 -10.62 -13.54
CA SER A 104 17.38 -11.80 -13.76
C SER A 104 15.88 -11.50 -13.72
N HIS A 105 15.48 -10.50 -12.93
CA HIS A 105 14.08 -10.16 -12.65
C HIS A 105 13.88 -8.64 -12.56
N PRO A 106 14.15 -7.86 -13.62
CA PRO A 106 14.09 -6.40 -13.59
C PRO A 106 12.70 -5.86 -13.18
N GLY A 107 11.62 -6.56 -13.53
CA GLY A 107 10.26 -6.22 -13.09
C GLY A 107 10.07 -6.32 -11.57
N ALA A 108 10.65 -7.35 -10.94
CA ALA A 108 10.62 -7.51 -9.49
C ALA A 108 11.50 -6.45 -8.79
N ALA A 109 12.66 -6.14 -9.35
CA ALA A 109 13.55 -5.09 -8.85
C ALA A 109 12.90 -3.70 -8.92
N GLY A 110 12.30 -3.35 -10.06
CA GLY A 110 11.54 -2.11 -10.24
C GLY A 110 10.34 -2.05 -9.31
N SER A 111 9.58 -3.14 -9.21
CA SER A 111 8.49 -3.29 -8.25
C SER A 111 8.99 -3.10 -6.82
N LEU A 112 10.14 -3.65 -6.41
CA LEU A 112 10.64 -3.50 -5.04
C LEU A 112 11.03 -2.05 -4.71
N ARG A 113 11.66 -1.34 -5.65
CA ARG A 113 12.11 0.06 -5.46
C ARG A 113 10.97 1.08 -5.43
N GLU A 114 9.91 0.84 -6.18
CA GLU A 114 8.75 1.74 -6.24
C GLU A 114 8.17 1.98 -4.83
N GLY A 115 8.10 3.21 -4.34
CA GLY A 115 7.57 3.48 -2.98
C GLY A 115 8.30 2.75 -1.84
N LEU A 116 9.54 2.30 -2.04
CA LEU A 116 10.30 1.52 -1.05
C LEU A 116 10.42 2.26 0.28
N THR A 117 10.78 3.54 0.24
CA THR A 117 10.93 4.37 1.45
C THR A 117 9.63 4.42 2.26
N GLU A 118 8.48 4.46 1.60
CA GLU A 118 7.17 4.55 2.23
C GLU A 118 6.78 3.25 2.98
N THR A 119 7.39 2.11 2.63
CA THR A 119 7.19 0.83 3.34
C THR A 119 7.82 0.82 4.74
N PHE A 120 8.75 1.73 5.01
CA PHE A 120 9.41 1.92 6.30
C PHE A 120 8.84 3.10 7.12
N THR A 121 7.84 3.83 6.60
CA THR A 121 7.26 4.99 7.29
C THR A 121 6.77 4.61 8.70
N VAL A 122 6.00 3.52 8.83
CA VAL A 122 5.47 3.06 10.13
C VAL A 122 6.60 2.72 11.11
N ALA A 123 7.66 2.06 10.64
CA ALA A 123 8.80 1.71 11.47
C ALA A 123 9.51 2.97 12.01
N ARG A 124 9.59 4.03 11.22
CA ARG A 124 10.18 5.33 11.61
C ARG A 124 9.33 6.11 12.61
N LEU A 125 8.03 5.85 12.71
CA LEU A 125 7.15 6.48 13.70
C LEU A 125 7.42 6.00 15.13
N LYS A 126 8.18 4.90 15.32
CA LYS A 126 8.53 4.35 16.64
C LYS A 126 7.32 4.07 17.54
N VAL A 127 6.20 3.70 16.93
CA VAL A 127 4.99 3.27 17.65
C VAL A 127 5.19 1.89 18.27
N PRO A 128 4.41 1.50 19.30
CA PRO A 128 4.48 0.16 19.88
C PRO A 128 4.34 -0.94 18.82
N SER A 129 5.02 -2.07 19.01
CA SER A 129 5.08 -3.16 18.01
C SER A 129 3.71 -3.73 17.63
N THR A 130 2.76 -3.76 18.56
CA THR A 130 1.38 -4.18 18.31
C THR A 130 0.67 -3.24 17.34
N LEU A 131 0.84 -1.92 17.51
CA LEU A 131 0.29 -0.91 16.61
C LEU A 131 1.03 -0.90 15.27
N ALA A 132 2.35 -1.00 15.27
CA ALA A 132 3.16 -1.09 14.06
C ALA A 132 2.71 -2.26 13.16
N ARG A 133 2.44 -3.42 13.77
CA ARG A 133 1.93 -4.61 13.06
C ARG A 133 0.59 -4.34 12.37
N THR A 134 -0.33 -3.67 13.05
CA THR A 134 -1.63 -3.29 12.46
C THR A 134 -1.45 -2.31 11.31
N LEU A 135 -0.67 -1.24 11.52
CA LEU A 135 -0.47 -0.16 10.55
C LEU A 135 0.37 -0.56 9.33
N SER A 136 1.18 -1.61 9.43
CA SER A 136 2.01 -2.10 8.30
C SER A 136 1.22 -2.89 7.26
N SER A 137 -0.08 -3.11 7.49
CA SER A 137 -0.98 -3.82 6.59
C SER A 137 -2.30 -3.08 6.43
N THR A 138 -2.96 -3.27 5.28
CA THR A 138 -4.35 -2.86 5.06
C THR A 138 -5.34 -4.00 5.32
N ASN A 139 -4.93 -5.05 6.06
CA ASN A 139 -5.74 -6.26 6.26
C ASN A 139 -7.12 -5.98 6.84
N ALA A 140 -7.26 -5.00 7.73
CA ALA A 140 -8.57 -4.63 8.28
C ALA A 140 -9.55 -4.18 7.17
N VAL A 141 -9.06 -3.47 6.16
CA VAL A 141 -9.85 -3.03 5.01
C VAL A 141 -10.04 -4.17 4.01
N GLU A 142 -8.97 -4.90 3.67
CA GLU A 142 -9.03 -6.03 2.73
C GLU A 142 -9.97 -7.14 3.19
N SER A 143 -9.98 -7.46 4.49
CA SER A 143 -10.87 -8.47 5.05
C SER A 143 -12.34 -8.09 4.91
N MET A 144 -12.68 -6.80 5.06
CA MET A 144 -14.05 -6.33 4.81
C MET A 144 -14.41 -6.41 3.32
N ILE A 145 -13.47 -6.00 2.45
CA ILE A 145 -13.67 -6.06 1.00
C ILE A 145 -13.86 -7.52 0.54
N GLU A 146 -13.11 -8.47 1.10
CA GLU A 146 -13.22 -9.89 0.80
C GLU A 146 -14.60 -10.44 1.15
N ILE A 147 -15.16 -10.07 2.31
CA ILE A 147 -16.53 -10.42 2.71
C ILE A 147 -17.56 -9.86 1.70
N CYS A 148 -17.41 -8.60 1.28
CA CYS A 148 -18.29 -8.02 0.26
C CYS A 148 -18.19 -8.77 -1.08
N ARG A 149 -16.98 -9.15 -1.50
CA ARG A 149 -16.75 -9.93 -2.74
C ARG A 149 -17.36 -11.32 -2.67
N ASP A 150 -17.26 -11.99 -1.52
CA ASP A 150 -17.85 -13.31 -1.31
C ASP A 150 -19.38 -13.25 -1.43
N HIS A 151 -20.03 -12.32 -0.73
CA HIS A 151 -21.48 -12.17 -0.80
C HIS A 151 -21.99 -11.72 -2.18
N SER A 152 -21.19 -10.97 -2.93
CA SER A 152 -21.54 -10.50 -4.27
C SER A 152 -21.08 -11.43 -5.40
N CYS A 153 -20.41 -12.56 -5.11
CA CYS A 153 -19.75 -13.39 -6.12
C CYS A 153 -20.70 -13.95 -7.19
N ASN A 154 -21.98 -14.14 -6.85
CA ASN A 154 -23.02 -14.65 -7.73
C ASN A 154 -23.68 -13.56 -8.58
N VAL A 155 -23.49 -12.27 -8.25
CA VAL A 155 -24.01 -11.16 -9.05
C VAL A 155 -23.12 -10.97 -10.27
N LYS A 156 -23.63 -11.33 -11.45
CA LYS A 156 -22.88 -11.23 -12.72
C LYS A 156 -23.15 -9.94 -13.49
N ARG A 157 -24.24 -9.25 -13.17
CA ARG A 157 -24.65 -8.02 -13.83
C ARG A 157 -25.31 -7.08 -12.83
N TRP A 158 -24.71 -5.91 -12.65
CA TRP A 158 -25.30 -4.82 -11.90
C TRP A 158 -26.04 -3.92 -12.90
N GLU A 159 -27.36 -3.80 -12.76
CA GLU A 159 -28.19 -3.11 -13.75
C GLU A 159 -28.52 -1.67 -13.37
N SER A 160 -28.25 -1.27 -12.13
CA SER A 160 -28.44 0.11 -11.67
C SER A 160 -27.55 0.44 -10.48
N GLY A 161 -27.33 1.74 -10.24
CA GLY A 161 -26.62 2.21 -9.04
C GLY A 161 -27.32 1.83 -7.74
N THR A 162 -28.66 1.70 -7.74
CA THR A 162 -29.43 1.23 -6.58
C THR A 162 -29.12 -0.23 -6.22
N MET A 163 -28.78 -1.06 -7.20
CA MET A 163 -28.37 -2.44 -6.90
C MET A 163 -26.98 -2.48 -6.24
N ALA A 164 -26.11 -1.50 -6.51
CA ALA A 164 -24.74 -1.47 -6.02
C ALA A 164 -24.57 -0.77 -4.64
N LEU A 165 -25.66 -0.26 -4.06
CA LEU A 165 -25.72 0.38 -2.74
C LEU A 165 -26.23 -0.60 -1.68
#